data_AF-A0A2R6N3E9-F1
#
_entry.id   AF-A0A2R6N3E9-F1
#
_cell.length_a   1.000
_cell.length_b   1.000
_cell.length_c   1.000
_cell.angle_alpha   90.00
_cell.angle_beta   90.00
_cell.angle_gamma   90.00
#
_symmetry.space_group_name_H-M   'P 1'
#
loop_
_entity.id
_entity.type
_entity.pdbx_description
1 polymer ?
#
loop_
_entity_poly.entity_id
_entity_poly.type
_entity_poly.pdbx_seq_one_letter_code
_entity_poly.pdbx_strand_id
1 'polypeptide(L)'
;MRRSVRLGAVAVALALALGLCVHYGATYDENWPYPTGEQLAEEPGGWDGEQVLLVGVVETVGEDGFTMTVETDDGEVARLVEVRGRSTDAEPGGTVQVYGELSEEGAVLAADRVVVVVESPDEQFSKYAVSAAALLLVAGAFLRHWRIDLRRLAITARGDRDE
;
A
#
# COMPACT_ATOMS: atom_id res chain seq x y z
N MET A 1 -24.21 32.26 -7.25
CA MET A 1 -24.20 30.94 -7.94
C MET A 1 -25.30 30.07 -7.36
N ARG A 2 -26.23 29.55 -8.17
CA ARG A 2 -27.33 28.69 -7.67
C ARG A 2 -26.76 27.45 -6.98
N ARG A 3 -27.34 27.04 -5.84
CA ARG A 3 -26.89 25.88 -5.04
C ARG A 3 -26.76 24.61 -5.89
N SER A 4 -27.63 24.43 -6.88
CA SER A 4 -27.58 23.33 -7.85
C SER A 4 -26.30 23.30 -8.70
N VAL A 5 -25.79 24.46 -9.11
CA VAL A 5 -24.52 24.53 -9.88
C VAL A 5 -23.33 24.16 -8.99
N ARG A 6 -23.35 24.58 -7.72
CA ARG A 6 -22.31 24.19 -6.75
C ARG A 6 -22.32 22.68 -6.48
N LEU A 7 -23.50 22.11 -6.25
CA LEU A 7 -23.65 20.67 -6.03
C LEU A 7 -23.23 19.86 -7.26
N GLY A 8 -23.60 20.32 -8.46
CA GLY A 8 -23.15 19.69 -9.71
C GLY A 8 -21.63 19.73 -9.87
N ALA A 9 -21.00 20.88 -9.61
CA ALA A 9 -19.55 21.01 -9.67
C ALA A 9 -18.83 20.09 -8.67
N VAL A 10 -19.33 19.99 -7.43
CA VAL A 10 -18.79 19.07 -6.42
C VAL A 10 -18.95 17.61 -6.86
N ALA A 11 -20.12 17.22 -7.37
CA ALA A 11 -20.36 15.86 -7.84
C ALA A 11 -19.43 15.47 -9.00
N VAL A 12 -19.20 16.38 -9.95
CA VAL A 12 -18.26 16.17 -11.05
C VAL A 12 -16.83 16.05 -10.53
N ALA A 13 -16.41 16.94 -9.62
CA ALA A 13 -15.07 16.87 -9.03
C ALA A 13 -14.84 15.55 -8.29
N LEU A 14 -15.82 15.07 -7.52
CA LEU A 14 -15.75 13.77 -6.84
C LEU A 14 -15.71 12.61 -7.83
N ALA A 15 -16.52 12.64 -8.88
CA ALA A 15 -16.52 11.61 -9.91
C ALA A 15 -15.18 11.54 -10.65
N LEU A 16 -14.58 12.69 -10.99
CA LEU A 16 -13.26 12.76 -11.61
C LEU A 16 -12.16 12.27 -10.66
N ALA A 17 -12.21 12.67 -9.39
CA ALA A 17 -11.24 12.19 -8.39
C ALA A 17 -11.31 10.67 -8.21
N LEU A 18 -12.52 10.11 -8.10
CA LEU A 18 -12.71 8.65 -8.03
C LEU A 18 -12.25 7.97 -9.31
N GLY A 19 -12.56 8.52 -10.48
CA GLY A 19 -12.11 8.02 -11.76
C GLY A 19 -10.58 7.99 -11.88
N LEU A 20 -9.89 9.03 -11.37
CA LEU A 20 -8.43 9.08 -11.32
C LEU A 20 -7.86 8.01 -10.39
N CYS A 21 -8.46 7.76 -9.22
CA CYS A 21 -8.03 6.70 -8.31
C CYS A 21 -8.17 5.31 -8.94
N VAL A 22 -9.30 5.04 -9.59
CA VAL A 22 -9.55 3.76 -10.28
C VAL A 22 -8.60 3.59 -11.46
N HIS A 23 -8.43 4.63 -12.27
CA HIS A 23 -7.51 4.59 -13.41
C HIS A 23 -6.08 4.34 -12.96
N TYR A 24 -5.61 5.04 -11.93
CA TYR A 24 -4.28 4.84 -11.37
C TYR A 24 -4.06 3.38 -10.94
N GLY A 25 -5.02 2.79 -10.22
CA GLY A 25 -4.94 1.38 -9.82
C GLY A 25 -4.93 0.43 -11.02
N ALA A 26 -5.75 0.68 -12.03
CA ALA A 26 -5.85 -0.18 -13.22
C ALA A 26 -4.63 -0.13 -14.14
N THR A 27 -3.85 0.95 -14.11
CA THR A 27 -2.66 1.13 -14.95
C THR A 27 -1.37 1.08 -14.16
N TYR A 28 -1.42 0.72 -12.88
CA TYR A 28 -0.26 0.76 -12.00
C TYR A 28 0.83 -0.18 -12.53
N ASP A 29 0.50 -1.43 -12.78
CA ASP A 29 1.46 -2.46 -13.24
C ASP A 29 2.00 -2.15 -14.63
N GLU A 30 1.15 -1.69 -15.55
CA GLU A 30 1.58 -1.31 -16.91
C GLU A 30 2.59 -0.15 -16.93
N ASN A 31 2.53 0.75 -15.93
CA ASN A 31 3.45 1.89 -15.82
C ASN A 31 4.58 1.64 -14.80
N TRP A 32 4.57 0.48 -14.12
CA TRP A 32 5.60 0.11 -13.17
C TRP A 32 6.85 -0.34 -13.95
N PRO A 33 8.02 0.28 -13.73
CA PRO A 33 9.20 0.02 -14.57
C PRO A 33 9.96 -1.26 -14.18
N TYR A 34 9.49 -2.01 -13.19
CA TYR A 34 10.15 -3.21 -12.66
C TYR A 34 9.23 -4.42 -12.81
N PRO A 35 9.75 -5.66 -12.78
CA PRO A 35 8.92 -6.85 -12.87
C PRO A 35 7.90 -6.93 -11.73
N THR A 36 6.67 -7.33 -12.08
CA THR A 36 5.67 -7.77 -11.09
C THR A 36 5.88 -9.24 -10.71
N GLY A 37 5.18 -9.71 -9.67
CA GLY A 37 5.23 -11.12 -9.27
C GLY A 37 4.75 -12.06 -10.37
N GLU A 38 3.68 -11.68 -11.08
CA GLU A 38 3.11 -12.43 -12.20
C GLU A 38 4.13 -12.57 -13.33
N GLN A 39 4.76 -11.46 -13.70
CA GLN A 39 5.79 -11.41 -14.71
C GLN A 39 6.99 -12.30 -14.35
N LEU A 40 7.41 -12.28 -13.09
CA LEU A 40 8.50 -13.14 -12.60
C LEU A 40 8.12 -14.62 -12.53
N ALA A 41 6.85 -14.93 -12.30
CA ALA A 41 6.33 -16.31 -12.32
C ALA A 41 6.24 -16.85 -13.75
N GLU A 42 5.84 -16.02 -14.72
CA GLU A 42 5.71 -16.38 -16.13
C GLU A 42 7.07 -16.50 -16.84
N GLU A 43 7.97 -15.53 -16.64
CA GLU A 43 9.27 -15.48 -17.29
C GLU A 43 10.42 -15.18 -16.29
N PRO A 44 10.85 -16.17 -15.49
CA PRO A 44 11.76 -15.91 -14.37
C PRO A 44 13.09 -15.22 -14.73
N GLY A 45 13.67 -15.54 -15.89
CA GLY A 45 14.92 -14.94 -16.37
C GLY A 45 14.75 -13.71 -17.26
N GLY A 46 13.54 -13.18 -17.42
CA GLY A 46 13.26 -12.07 -18.34
C GLY A 46 13.97 -10.76 -17.97
N TRP A 47 14.40 -10.63 -16.70
CA TRP A 47 15.04 -9.44 -16.13
C TRP A 47 16.44 -9.73 -15.57
N ASP A 48 17.04 -10.87 -15.93
CA ASP A 48 18.41 -11.19 -15.50
C ASP A 48 19.41 -10.16 -16.07
N GLY A 49 20.27 -9.63 -15.20
CA GLY A 49 21.22 -8.56 -15.49
C GLY A 49 20.61 -7.15 -15.47
N GLU A 50 19.32 -7.01 -15.16
CA GLU A 50 18.66 -5.72 -15.00
C GLU A 50 18.59 -5.27 -13.55
N GLN A 51 18.49 -3.95 -13.37
CA GLN A 51 18.26 -3.32 -12.08
C GLN A 51 16.77 -3.29 -11.78
N VAL A 52 16.36 -4.05 -10.77
CA VAL A 52 14.95 -4.25 -10.43
C VAL A 52 14.65 -3.80 -9.00
N LEU A 53 13.37 -3.57 -8.76
CA LEU A 53 12.82 -3.33 -7.43
C LEU A 53 11.81 -4.43 -7.13
N LEU A 54 12.16 -5.33 -6.22
CA LEU A 54 11.27 -6.40 -5.77
C LEU A 54 10.75 -6.12 -4.37
N VAL A 55 9.46 -6.37 -4.18
CA VAL A 55 8.83 -6.37 -2.86
C VAL A 55 8.55 -7.81 -2.48
N GLY A 56 8.93 -8.20 -1.27
CA GLY A 56 8.78 -9.59 -0.84
C GLY A 56 8.69 -9.73 0.68
N VAL A 57 8.23 -10.90 1.10
CA VAL A 57 8.14 -11.30 2.50
C VAL A 57 9.42 -12.02 2.89
N VAL A 58 10.06 -11.62 3.98
CA VAL A 58 11.30 -12.25 4.46
C VAL A 58 11.00 -13.65 4.99
N GLU A 59 11.73 -14.65 4.50
CA GLU A 59 11.62 -16.04 4.98
C GLU A 59 12.69 -16.35 6.02
N THR A 60 13.94 -16.03 5.69
CA THR A 60 15.10 -16.36 6.52
C THR A 60 16.10 -15.21 6.45
N VAL A 61 16.75 -14.91 7.58
CA VAL A 61 17.80 -13.89 7.67
C VAL A 61 19.13 -14.57 7.96
N GLY A 62 20.16 -14.24 7.19
CA GLY A 62 21.54 -14.69 7.38
C GLY A 62 22.47 -13.53 7.75
N GLU A 63 23.78 -13.80 7.86
CA GLU A 63 24.77 -12.79 8.24
C GLU A 63 24.99 -11.72 7.15
N ASP A 64 25.04 -12.12 5.87
CA ASP A 64 25.35 -11.24 4.72
C ASP A 64 24.24 -11.19 3.65
N GLY A 65 23.02 -11.54 4.04
CA GLY A 65 21.89 -11.65 3.13
C GLY A 65 20.65 -12.23 3.80
N PHE A 66 19.62 -12.44 3.01
CA PHE A 66 18.37 -13.05 3.46
C PHE A 66 17.64 -13.67 2.27
N THR A 67 16.69 -14.57 2.53
CA THR A 67 15.78 -15.06 1.49
C THR A 67 14.43 -14.39 1.66
N MET A 68 13.81 -13.99 0.55
CA MET A 68 12.45 -13.48 0.53
C MET A 68 11.59 -14.19 -0.50
N THR A 69 10.30 -14.26 -0.24
CA THR A 69 9.28 -14.73 -1.15
C THR A 69 8.64 -13.53 -1.83
N VAL A 70 8.69 -13.51 -3.17
CA VAL A 70 7.92 -12.58 -3.99
C VAL A 70 6.60 -13.26 -4.32
N GLU A 71 5.51 -12.55 -4.08
CA GLU A 71 4.14 -13.04 -4.29
C GLU A 71 3.51 -12.37 -5.50
N THR A 72 2.54 -13.04 -6.11
CA THR A 72 1.59 -12.44 -7.05
C THR A 72 0.53 -11.64 -6.30
N ASP A 73 -0.24 -10.82 -7.01
CA ASP A 73 -1.38 -10.07 -6.48
C ASP A 73 -2.47 -10.97 -5.88
N ASP A 74 -2.57 -12.21 -6.37
CA ASP A 74 -3.46 -13.24 -5.83
C ASP A 74 -2.90 -13.92 -4.56
N GLY A 75 -1.70 -13.54 -4.12
CA GLY A 75 -1.01 -14.07 -2.94
C GLY A 75 -0.36 -15.42 -3.17
N GLU A 76 -0.18 -15.85 -4.42
CA GLU A 76 0.57 -17.06 -4.73
C GLU A 76 2.07 -16.76 -4.74
N VAL A 77 2.88 -17.75 -4.37
CA VAL A 77 4.33 -17.60 -4.42
C VAL A 77 4.79 -17.56 -5.88
N ALA A 78 5.19 -16.38 -6.35
CA ALA A 78 5.80 -16.20 -7.66
C ALA A 78 7.21 -16.76 -7.68
N ARG A 79 8.03 -16.39 -6.69
CA ARG A 79 9.44 -16.78 -6.65
C ARG A 79 10.04 -16.70 -5.26
N LEU A 80 10.98 -17.60 -4.99
CA LEU A 80 11.90 -17.49 -3.87
C LEU A 80 13.17 -16.80 -4.35
N VAL A 81 13.54 -15.68 -3.73
CA VAL A 81 14.68 -14.85 -4.12
C VAL A 81 15.70 -14.79 -2.99
N GLU A 82 16.94 -15.15 -3.29
CA GLU A 82 18.07 -14.95 -2.39
C GLU A 82 18.64 -13.54 -2.58
N VAL A 83 18.58 -12.74 -1.52
CA VAL A 83 19.11 -11.38 -1.49
C VAL A 83 20.51 -11.39 -0.89
N ARG A 84 21.50 -10.91 -1.66
CA ARG A 84 22.92 -10.92 -1.28
C ARG A 84 23.48 -9.50 -1.12
N GLY A 85 24.50 -9.35 -0.28
CA GLY A 85 25.30 -8.12 -0.16
C GLY A 85 24.76 -7.09 0.81
N ARG A 86 23.55 -7.29 1.34
CA ARG A 86 22.92 -6.47 2.39
C ARG A 86 22.09 -7.35 3.30
N SER A 87 22.22 -7.12 4.61
CA SER A 87 21.30 -7.66 5.61
C SER A 87 20.00 -6.83 5.65
N THR A 88 18.98 -7.37 6.32
CA THR A 88 17.74 -6.68 6.64
C THR A 88 17.53 -6.67 8.15
N ASP A 89 16.90 -5.62 8.66
CA ASP A 89 16.44 -5.55 10.06
C ASP A 89 15.03 -6.12 10.24
N ALA A 90 14.33 -6.46 9.14
CA ALA A 90 13.03 -7.09 9.20
C ALA A 90 13.10 -8.53 9.72
N GLU A 91 12.15 -8.91 10.56
CA GLU A 91 12.00 -10.28 11.04
C GLU A 91 11.40 -11.18 9.94
N PRO A 92 11.56 -12.51 10.03
CA PRO A 92 10.81 -13.45 9.20
C PRO A 92 9.29 -13.17 9.26
N GLY A 93 8.65 -13.10 8.08
CA GLY A 93 7.28 -12.66 7.90
C GLY A 93 7.11 -11.14 7.74
N GLY A 94 8.16 -10.35 7.96
CA GLY A 94 8.19 -8.93 7.63
C GLY A 94 8.26 -8.70 6.12
N THR A 95 7.90 -7.49 5.68
CA THR A 95 7.90 -7.12 4.25
C THR A 95 9.04 -6.15 3.98
N VAL A 96 9.82 -6.47 2.95
CA VAL A 96 10.95 -5.65 2.50
C VAL A 96 10.81 -5.30 1.03
N GLN A 97 11.43 -4.18 0.67
CA GLN A 97 11.58 -3.72 -0.69
C GLN A 97 13.07 -3.63 -1.00
N VAL A 98 13.50 -4.38 -2.02
CA VAL A 98 14.91 -4.55 -2.37
C VAL A 98 15.14 -4.02 -3.77
N TYR A 99 16.11 -3.12 -3.90
CA TYR A 99 16.58 -2.59 -5.17
C TYR A 99 17.97 -3.16 -5.45
N GLY A 100 18.16 -3.74 -6.62
CA GLY A 100 19.42 -4.37 -7.01
C GLY A 100 19.36 -5.11 -8.34
N GLU A 101 20.48 -5.73 -8.71
CA GLU A 101 20.62 -6.48 -9.97
C GLU A 101 20.10 -7.90 -9.81
N LEU A 102 19.13 -8.30 -10.65
CA LEU A 102 18.54 -9.64 -10.64
C LEU A 102 19.35 -10.59 -11.51
N SER A 103 19.44 -11.85 -11.11
CA SER A 103 20.23 -12.87 -11.81
C SER A 103 19.74 -14.28 -11.47
N GLU A 104 20.35 -15.27 -12.12
CA GLU A 104 20.10 -16.69 -11.89
C GLU A 104 18.62 -17.06 -12.10
N GLU A 105 18.04 -16.66 -13.23
CA GLU A 105 16.63 -16.90 -13.59
C GLU A 105 15.67 -16.35 -12.53
N GLY A 106 15.93 -15.11 -12.12
CA GLY A 106 15.14 -14.41 -11.11
C GLY A 106 15.29 -14.93 -9.68
N ALA A 107 16.29 -15.77 -9.41
CA ALA A 107 16.48 -16.38 -8.09
C ALA A 107 17.45 -15.62 -7.19
N VAL A 108 18.34 -14.79 -7.71
CA VAL A 108 19.34 -14.06 -6.92
C VAL A 108 19.28 -12.57 -7.21
N LEU A 109 19.17 -11.78 -6.13
CA LEU A 109 19.15 -10.32 -6.19
C LEU A 109 20.36 -9.75 -5.44
N ALA A 110 21.29 -9.17 -6.18
CA ALA A 110 22.44 -8.47 -5.61
C ALA A 110 21.99 -7.07 -5.14
N ALA A 111 21.77 -6.90 -3.83
CA ALA A 111 21.12 -5.72 -3.29
C ALA A 111 22.03 -4.50 -3.20
N ASP A 112 21.61 -3.43 -3.86
CA ASP A 112 22.17 -2.08 -3.69
C ASP A 112 21.54 -1.37 -2.48
N ARG A 113 20.23 -1.58 -2.29
CA ARG A 113 19.44 -0.97 -1.21
C ARG A 113 18.32 -1.90 -0.75
N VAL A 114 18.15 -1.98 0.57
CA VAL A 114 17.03 -2.66 1.23
C VAL A 114 16.25 -1.63 2.05
N VAL A 115 14.93 -1.64 1.93
CA VAL A 115 14.01 -0.81 2.71
C VAL A 115 13.02 -1.72 3.41
N VAL A 116 12.92 -1.59 4.73
CA VAL A 116 11.93 -2.31 5.53
C VAL A 116 10.59 -1.58 5.42
N VAL A 117 9.56 -2.28 4.93
CA VAL A 117 8.19 -1.76 4.78
C VAL A 117 7.37 -2.11 6.02
N VAL A 118 7.50 -3.35 6.48
CA VAL A 118 6.88 -3.88 7.69
C VAL A 118 7.94 -4.69 8.43
N GLU A 119 8.25 -4.29 9.66
CA GLU A 119 9.33 -4.92 10.44
C GLU A 119 8.91 -6.30 10.94
N SER A 120 7.66 -6.45 11.38
CA SER A 120 7.08 -7.71 11.83
C SER A 120 5.60 -7.86 11.45
N PRO A 121 5.09 -9.09 11.30
CA PRO A 121 3.68 -9.35 10.96
C PRO A 121 2.67 -8.67 11.91
N ASP A 122 3.04 -8.49 13.18
CA ASP A 122 2.18 -7.92 14.23
C ASP A 122 2.04 -6.39 14.15
N GLU A 123 2.92 -5.68 13.44
CA GLU A 123 2.83 -4.23 13.28
C GLU A 123 1.61 -3.78 12.45
N GLN A 124 1.14 -4.61 11.52
CA GLN A 124 -0.01 -4.26 10.68
C GLN A 124 -1.28 -4.02 11.50
N PHE A 125 -1.50 -4.82 12.55
CA PHE A 125 -2.65 -4.66 13.43
C PHE A 125 -2.61 -3.31 14.18
N SER A 126 -1.41 -2.89 14.59
CA SER A 126 -1.22 -1.63 15.33
C SER A 126 -1.59 -0.40 14.49
N LYS A 127 -1.26 -0.37 13.19
CA LYS A 127 -1.56 0.77 12.31
C LYS A 127 -3.07 0.96 12.09
N TYR A 128 -3.81 -0.14 11.88
CA TYR A 128 -5.27 -0.08 11.71
C TYR A 128 -6.00 0.24 13.01
N ALA A 129 -5.56 -0.34 14.14
CA ALA A 129 -6.17 -0.08 15.43
C ALA A 129 -6.04 1.40 15.86
N VAL A 130 -4.85 2.00 15.70
CA VAL A 130 -4.62 3.42 16.00
C VAL A 130 -5.44 4.32 15.08
N SER A 131 -5.51 4.02 13.79
CA SER A 131 -6.29 4.80 12.82
C SER A 131 -7.79 4.73 13.12
N ALA A 132 -8.31 3.54 13.44
CA ALA A 132 -9.70 3.35 13.84
C ALA A 132 -10.00 4.10 15.15
N ALA A 133 -9.11 4.03 16.14
CA ALA A 133 -9.27 4.78 17.39
C ALA A 133 -9.28 6.29 17.16
N ALA A 134 -8.38 6.82 16.33
CA ALA A 134 -8.35 8.23 15.97
C ALA A 134 -9.65 8.66 15.26
N LEU A 135 -10.13 7.86 14.30
CA LEU A 135 -11.38 8.12 13.60
C LEU A 135 -12.58 8.12 14.57
N LEU A 136 -12.65 7.14 15.48
CA LEU A 136 -13.70 7.06 16.49
C LEU A 136 -13.67 8.24 17.46
N LEU A 137 -12.49 8.68 17.89
CA LEU A 137 -12.32 9.86 18.75
C LEU A 137 -12.79 11.13 18.04
N VAL A 138 -12.38 11.34 16.78
CA VAL A 138 -12.80 12.49 15.98
C VAL A 138 -14.30 12.45 15.72
N ALA A 139 -14.85 11.30 15.31
CA ALA A 139 -16.28 11.13 15.11
C ALA A 139 -17.06 11.36 16.40
N GLY A 140 -16.58 10.85 17.53
CA GLY A 140 -17.17 11.07 18.86
C GLY A 140 -17.15 12.53 19.28
N ALA A 141 -16.01 13.22 19.13
CA ALA A 141 -15.88 14.65 19.42
C ALA A 141 -16.76 15.51 18.51
N PHE A 142 -16.83 15.15 17.21
CA PHE A 142 -17.70 15.80 16.24
C PHE A 142 -19.17 15.63 16.62
N LEU A 143 -19.64 14.38 16.84
CA LEU A 143 -21.01 14.09 17.24
C LEU A 143 -21.36 14.64 18.62
N ARG A 144 -20.38 14.84 19.50
CA ARG A 144 -20.59 15.50 20.80
C ARG A 144 -21.02 16.96 20.62
N HIS A 145 -20.43 17.68 19.68
CA HIS A 145 -20.69 19.12 19.48
C HIS A 145 -21.64 19.41 18.33
N TRP A 146 -21.89 18.45 17.45
CA TRP A 146 -22.66 18.63 16.23
C TRP A 146 -23.70 17.53 16.07
N ARG A 147 -24.89 17.90 15.58
CA ARG A 147 -25.98 16.99 15.26
C ARG A 147 -26.19 16.95 13.75
N ILE A 148 -26.24 15.75 13.19
CA ILE A 148 -26.55 15.54 11.78
C ILE A 148 -28.07 15.48 11.65
N ASP A 149 -28.67 16.48 11.00
CA ASP A 149 -30.07 16.45 10.59
C ASP A 149 -30.16 15.93 9.16
N LEU A 150 -30.42 14.62 9.03
CA LEU A 150 -30.56 13.94 7.74
C LEU A 150 -31.79 14.42 6.96
N ARG A 151 -32.80 14.99 7.61
CA ARG A 151 -34.01 15.50 6.92
C ARG A 151 -33.73 16.84 6.24
N ARG A 152 -32.89 17.66 6.85
CA ARG A 152 -32.46 18.96 6.29
C ARG A 152 -31.13 18.89 5.54
N LEU A 153 -30.45 17.74 5.58
CA LEU A 153 -29.08 17.56 5.12
C LEU A 153 -28.16 18.65 5.71
N ALA A 154 -28.31 18.93 7.00
CA ALA A 154 -27.61 20.00 7.70
C ALA A 154 -26.89 19.48 8.94
N ILE A 155 -25.74 20.09 9.25
CA ILE A 155 -24.99 19.83 10.48
C ILE A 155 -25.20 21.05 11.38
N THR A 156 -25.84 20.86 12.53
CA THR A 156 -26.14 21.95 13.49
C THR A 156 -25.37 21.75 14.78
N ALA A 157 -24.94 22.85 15.40
CA ALA A 157 -24.29 22.78 16.71
C ALA A 157 -25.28 22.27 17.75
N ARG A 158 -24.84 21.33 18.58
CA ARG A 158 -25.64 20.72 19.64
C ARG A 158 -25.71 21.71 20.81
N GLY A 159 -26.75 22.54 20.85
CA GLY A 159 -26.90 23.58 21.87
C GLY A 159 -27.56 24.86 21.37
N ASP A 160 -27.70 25.05 20.05
CA ASP A 160 -28.64 26.04 19.53
C ASP A 160 -30.05 25.58 19.92
N ARG A 161 -30.57 26.21 20.97
CA ARG A 161 -32.01 26.21 21.24
C ARG A 161 -32.63 26.91 20.04
N ASP A 162 -33.56 26.24 19.38
CA ASP A 162 -34.50 26.90 18.48
C ASP A 162 -35.17 28.04 19.27
N GLU A 163 -34.75 29.29 19.04
CA GLU A 163 -35.60 30.47 19.22
C GLU A 163 -36.36 30.75 17.93
#